data_AF-A0A8B9M1B6-F1
#
_entry.id   AF-A0A8B9M1B6-F1
#
_cell.length_a   1.000
_cell.length_b   1.000
_cell.length_c   1.000
_cell.angle_alpha   90.00
_cell.angle_beta   90.00
_cell.angle_gamma   90.00
#
_symmetry.space_group_name_H-M   'P 1'
#
loop_
_entity.id
_entity.type
_entity.pdbx_description
1 polymer ?
#
loop_
_entity_poly.entity_id
_entity_poly.type
_entity_poly.pdbx_seq_one_letter_code
_entity_poly.pdbx_strand_id
1 'polypeptide(L)'
;MPPKFDPNEIKVVYLRCTGGEVGATSALAPKIGPLGLIEVVPSASALIIKALKEPPRDRKKQKNIKHSGSVSFDEIVNIARQMRHRSLARELSGTIKEILGTAQSVGCSIDGRHPHDIIDDINNGAIECPA
;
A
#
# COMPACT_ATOMS: atom_id res chain seq x y z
N MET A 1 33.90 23.08 13.12
CA MET A 1 33.94 21.67 13.53
C MET A 1 32.63 21.02 13.09
N PRO A 2 32.65 19.87 12.38
CA PRO A 2 31.43 19.11 12.17
C PRO A 2 30.87 18.66 13.53
N PRO A 3 29.54 18.68 13.72
CA PRO A 3 28.91 18.31 14.99
C PRO A 3 29.27 16.87 15.38
N LYS A 4 29.53 16.64 16.66
CA LYS A 4 29.81 15.31 17.22
C LYS A 4 28.62 14.37 16.94
N PHE A 5 28.93 13.17 16.46
CA PHE A 5 27.95 12.14 16.18
C PHE A 5 27.55 11.47 17.51
N ASP A 6 26.33 11.71 17.98
CA ASP A 6 25.82 11.10 19.21
C ASP A 6 25.35 9.65 18.93
N PRO A 7 25.96 8.62 19.56
CA PRO A 7 25.68 7.21 19.26
C PRO A 7 24.27 6.72 19.63
N ASN A 8 23.52 7.48 20.44
CA ASN A 8 22.18 7.14 20.90
C ASN A 8 21.06 7.85 20.11
N GLU A 9 21.39 8.64 19.08
CA GLU A 9 20.38 9.32 18.27
C GLU A 9 19.77 8.33 17.25
N ILE A 10 18.53 7.92 17.48
CA ILE A 10 17.78 7.07 16.54
C ILE A 10 17.40 7.92 15.32
N LYS A 11 18.04 7.64 14.18
CA LYS A 11 17.73 8.31 12.91
C LYS A 11 16.78 7.46 12.08
N VAL A 12 15.54 7.90 11.94
CA VAL A 12 14.53 7.24 11.09
C VAL A 12 14.72 7.70 9.64
N VAL A 13 15.05 6.76 8.75
CA VAL A 13 15.25 7.02 7.32
C VAL A 13 14.11 6.39 6.52
N TYR A 14 13.33 7.21 5.81
CA TYR A 14 12.29 6.73 4.90
C TYR A 14 12.85 6.57 3.49
N LEU A 15 12.84 5.35 2.97
CA LEU A 15 13.22 5.07 1.59
C LEU A 15 12.02 4.59 0.78
N ARG A 16 11.82 5.19 -0.39
CA ARG A 16 10.76 4.77 -1.31
C ARG A 16 11.27 3.65 -2.21
N CYS A 17 10.79 2.43 -2.01
CA CYS A 17 11.00 1.33 -2.94
C CYS A 17 9.98 1.39 -4.09
N THR A 18 10.46 1.31 -5.34
CA THR A 18 9.59 1.30 -6.52
C THR A 18 8.94 -0.08 -6.69
N GLY A 19 7.61 -0.14 -6.73
CA GLY A 19 6.85 -1.35 -7.07
C GLY A 19 6.14 -2.05 -5.90
N GLY A 20 6.19 -1.50 -4.68
CA GLY A 20 5.46 -2.07 -3.53
C GLY A 20 6.10 -3.33 -2.92
N GLU A 21 7.20 -3.81 -3.49
CA GLU A 21 8.00 -4.90 -2.91
C GLU A 21 9.12 -4.35 -2.03
N VAL A 22 9.52 -5.15 -1.03
CA VAL A 22 10.74 -4.90 -0.26
C VAL A 22 11.91 -4.91 -1.24
N GLY A 23 12.61 -3.78 -1.38
CA GLY A 23 13.82 -3.72 -2.19
C GLY A 23 14.82 -4.78 -1.70
N ALA A 24 15.55 -5.41 -2.61
CA ALA A 24 16.55 -6.41 -2.25
C ALA A 24 17.48 -5.83 -1.17
N THR A 25 17.67 -6.55 -0.06
CA THR A 25 18.53 -6.15 1.05
C THR A 25 19.93 -5.77 0.58
N SER A 26 20.41 -6.38 -0.51
CA SER A 26 21.68 -6.06 -1.16
C SER A 26 21.78 -4.66 -1.78
N ALA A 27 20.67 -4.05 -2.20
CA ALA A 27 20.66 -2.68 -2.72
C ALA A 27 20.55 -1.61 -1.62
N LEU A 28 19.98 -2.00 -0.46
CA LEU A 28 19.75 -1.13 0.69
C LEU A 28 20.90 -1.20 1.70
N ALA A 29 21.55 -2.36 1.83
CA ALA A 29 22.67 -2.61 2.76
C ALA A 29 23.87 -1.66 2.58
N PRO A 30 24.29 -1.25 1.37
CA PRO A 30 25.41 -0.30 1.24
C PRO A 30 25.11 1.10 1.80
N LYS A 31 23.82 1.48 1.88
CA LYS A 31 23.40 2.81 2.36
C LYS A 31 22.92 2.82 3.82
N ILE A 32 22.47 1.67 4.33
CA ILE A 32 21.77 1.55 5.61
C ILE A 32 22.45 0.52 6.53
N GLY A 33 23.37 -0.29 6.00
CA GLY A 33 24.13 -1.31 6.73
C GLY A 33 24.78 -0.83 8.04
N PRO A 34 25.33 0.40 8.15
CA PRO A 34 25.87 0.87 9.43
C PRO A 34 24.80 1.40 10.41
N LEU A 35 23.51 1.50 10.03
CA LEU A 35 22.45 2.17 10.80
C LEU A 35 21.40 1.22 11.42
N GLY A 36 21.49 -0.10 11.20
CA GLY A 36 20.72 -1.10 11.97
C GLY A 36 19.55 -1.78 11.24
N LEU A 37 18.53 -2.18 12.03
CA LEU A 37 17.41 -3.05 11.63
C LEU A 37 16.46 -2.39 10.63
N ILE A 38 16.00 -3.16 9.65
CA ILE A 38 15.08 -2.71 8.60
C ILE A 38 13.68 -3.21 8.92
N GLU A 39 12.72 -2.29 9.04
CA GLU A 39 11.30 -2.63 9.10
C GLU A 39 10.58 -2.10 7.85
N VAL A 40 9.69 -2.91 7.28
CA VAL A 40 8.95 -2.54 6.08
C VAL A 40 7.64 -1.88 6.49
N VAL A 41 7.42 -0.67 5.99
CA VAL A 41 6.14 0.03 6.14
C VAL A 41 5.21 -0.43 4.99
N PRO A 42 4.19 -1.27 5.24
CA PRO A 42 3.24 -1.65 4.20
C PRO A 42 2.43 -0.44 3.72
N SER A 43 2.34 -0.27 2.40
CA SER A 43 1.45 0.71 1.76
C SER A 43 0.19 0.02 1.24
N ALA A 44 -0.94 0.75 1.20
CA ALA A 44 -2.18 0.25 0.62
C ALA A 44 -1.99 -0.27 -0.82
N SER A 45 -1.25 0.50 -1.62
CA SER A 45 -0.90 0.13 -3.00
C SER A 45 -0.14 -1.19 -3.09
N ALA A 46 0.78 -1.47 -2.17
CA ALA A 46 1.55 -2.72 -2.17
C ALA A 46 0.66 -3.93 -1.87
N LEU A 47 -0.28 -3.80 -0.93
CA LEU A 47 -1.21 -4.86 -0.59
C LEU A 47 -2.19 -5.15 -1.74
N ILE A 48 -2.67 -4.11 -2.43
CA ILE A 48 -3.53 -4.24 -3.61
C ILE A 48 -2.78 -4.93 -4.75
N ILE A 49 -1.55 -4.50 -5.07
CA ILE A 49 -0.74 -5.12 -6.13
C ILE A 49 -0.47 -6.60 -5.84
N LYS A 50 -0.26 -6.94 -4.56
CA LYS A 50 -0.08 -8.33 -4.13
C LYS A 50 -1.36 -9.16 -4.30
N ALA A 51 -2.53 -8.58 -4.04
CA ALA A 51 -3.83 -9.21 -4.22
C ALA A 51 -4.14 -9.48 -5.71
N LEU A 52 -3.73 -8.58 -6.61
CA LEU A 52 -3.91 -8.72 -8.06
C LEU A 52 -3.14 -9.92 -8.67
N LYS A 53 -2.20 -10.53 -7.94
CA LYS A 53 -1.34 -11.65 -8.39
C LYS A 53 -0.72 -11.42 -9.79
N GLU A 54 -0.44 -10.17 -10.11
CA GLU A 54 0.16 -9.84 -11.40
C GLU A 54 1.61 -10.34 -11.47
N PRO A 55 2.09 -10.76 -12.66
CA PRO A 55 3.43 -11.27 -12.82
C PRO A 55 4.49 -10.24 -12.38
N PRO A 56 5.63 -10.71 -11.83
CA PRO A 56 6.68 -9.84 -11.33
C PRO A 56 7.15 -8.86 -12.41
N ARG A 57 7.18 -7.58 -12.04
CA ARG A 57 7.38 -6.49 -13.00
C ARG A 57 8.77 -6.52 -13.61
N ASP A 58 8.81 -6.48 -14.92
CA ASP A 58 10.04 -6.35 -15.69
C ASP A 58 10.53 -4.90 -15.63
N ARG A 59 11.39 -4.58 -14.64
CA ARG A 59 11.79 -3.22 -14.24
C ARG A 59 12.44 -2.36 -15.35
N LYS A 60 12.77 -2.95 -16.50
CA LYS A 60 13.54 -2.32 -17.59
C LYS A 60 12.73 -1.87 -18.80
N LYS A 61 11.55 -2.47 -19.07
CA LYS A 61 10.86 -2.27 -20.36
C LYS A 61 9.88 -1.08 -20.37
N GLN A 62 9.08 -0.90 -19.33
CA GLN A 62 8.12 0.21 -19.25
C GLN A 62 7.94 0.71 -17.83
N LYS A 63 7.95 2.04 -17.67
CA LYS A 63 7.60 2.75 -16.43
C LYS A 63 6.09 2.96 -16.43
N ASN A 64 5.44 2.84 -15.27
CA ASN A 64 3.99 3.07 -15.08
C ASN A 64 3.07 2.18 -15.94
N ILE A 65 3.27 0.85 -15.88
CA ILE A 65 2.31 -0.11 -16.45
C ILE A 65 0.98 0.06 -15.71
N LYS A 66 -0.11 0.25 -16.45
CA LYS A 66 -1.47 0.31 -15.88
C LYS A 66 -1.85 -1.09 -15.43
N HIS A 67 -2.30 -1.21 -14.19
CA HIS A 67 -2.88 -2.45 -13.66
C HIS A 67 -4.32 -2.48 -14.09
N SER A 68 -4.79 -3.60 -14.63
CA SER A 68 -6.19 -3.78 -15.04
C SER A 68 -6.80 -5.05 -14.46
N GLY A 69 -6.17 -5.60 -13.41
CA GLY A 69 -6.72 -6.74 -12.69
C GLY A 69 -7.91 -6.35 -11.81
N SER A 70 -8.75 -7.34 -11.53
CA SER A 70 -9.89 -7.23 -10.65
C SER A 70 -9.59 -7.83 -9.27
N VAL A 71 -9.98 -7.15 -8.20
CA VAL A 71 -9.90 -7.62 -6.81
C VAL A 71 -11.33 -7.89 -6.29
N SER A 72 -11.53 -8.90 -5.46
CA SER A 72 -12.84 -9.12 -4.82
C SER A 72 -13.06 -8.17 -3.64
N PHE A 73 -14.32 -7.84 -3.34
CA PHE A 73 -14.64 -6.99 -2.19
C PHE A 73 -14.12 -7.56 -0.86
N ASP A 74 -14.11 -8.89 -0.69
CA ASP A 74 -13.60 -9.54 0.52
C ASP A 74 -12.09 -9.30 0.75
N GLU A 75 -11.29 -9.30 -0.33
CA GLU A 75 -9.86 -8.99 -0.23
C GLU A 75 -9.65 -7.53 0.20
N ILE A 76 -10.51 -6.61 -0.23
CA ILE A 76 -10.46 -5.20 0.17
C ILE A 76 -10.77 -5.04 1.65
N VAL A 77 -11.78 -5.74 2.16
CA VAL A 77 -12.11 -5.75 3.60
C VAL A 77 -10.95 -6.31 4.41
N ASN A 78 -10.30 -7.37 3.94
CA ASN A 78 -9.11 -7.94 4.60
C ASN A 78 -7.94 -6.95 4.63
N ILE A 79 -7.69 -6.22 3.54
CA ILE A 79 -6.68 -5.16 3.48
C ILE A 79 -7.07 -4.00 4.43
N ALA A 80 -8.35 -3.66 4.53
CA ALA A 80 -8.85 -2.63 5.43
C ALA A 80 -8.60 -2.97 6.90
N ARG A 81 -8.82 -4.23 7.28
CA ARG A 81 -8.52 -4.74 8.63
C ARG A 81 -7.03 -4.70 8.92
N GLN A 82 -6.18 -5.07 7.97
CA GLN A 82 -4.72 -4.98 8.12
C GLN A 82 -4.20 -3.55 8.21
N MET A 83 -4.88 -2.58 7.58
CA MET A 83 -4.49 -1.17 7.59
C MET A 83 -5.15 -0.35 8.69
N ARG A 84 -6.01 -0.97 9.51
CA ARG A 84 -6.80 -0.28 10.54
C ARG A 84 -5.93 0.42 11.58
N HIS A 85 -4.73 -0.09 11.89
CA HIS A 85 -3.79 0.55 12.81
C HIS A 85 -3.19 1.85 12.29
N ARG A 86 -3.26 2.10 10.97
CA ARG A 86 -2.70 3.30 10.32
C ARG A 86 -3.76 4.25 9.77
N SER A 87 -4.97 3.73 9.53
CA SER A 87 -6.08 4.55 9.06
C SER A 87 -6.53 5.51 10.17
N LEU A 88 -6.75 6.77 9.80
CA LEU A 88 -7.27 7.81 10.69
C LEU A 88 -8.81 7.88 10.67
N ALA A 89 -9.46 6.96 9.94
CA ALA A 89 -10.90 6.91 9.82
C ALA A 89 -11.56 6.43 11.12
N ARG A 90 -12.65 7.09 11.52
CA ARG A 90 -13.42 6.73 12.73
C ARG A 90 -14.00 5.32 12.64
N GLU A 91 -14.57 4.97 11.50
CA GLU A 91 -15.23 3.68 11.25
C GLU A 91 -14.50 2.86 10.18
N LEU A 92 -14.69 1.53 10.19
CA LEU A 92 -14.09 0.64 9.18
C LEU A 92 -14.59 0.99 7.77
N SER A 93 -15.82 1.48 7.64
CA SER A 93 -16.38 1.99 6.38
C SER A 93 -15.53 3.11 5.78
N GLY A 94 -14.93 3.97 6.60
CA GLY A 94 -14.01 5.01 6.14
C GLY A 94 -12.68 4.43 5.66
N THR A 95 -12.13 3.44 6.37
CA THR A 95 -10.91 2.74 5.95
C THR A 95 -11.12 1.96 4.63
N ILE A 96 -12.30 1.38 4.42
CA ILE A 96 -12.66 0.72 3.16
C ILE A 96 -12.69 1.75 2.02
N LYS A 97 -13.32 2.92 2.22
CA LYS A 97 -13.33 4.00 1.22
C LYS A 97 -11.93 4.50 0.86
N GLU A 98 -11.03 4.61 1.84
CA GLU A 98 -9.63 4.97 1.59
C GLU A 98 -8.95 3.95 0.66
N ILE A 99 -9.16 2.65 0.92
CA ILE A 99 -8.56 1.60 0.10
C ILE A 99 -9.18 1.56 -1.30
N LEU A 100 -10.50 1.75 -1.43
CA LEU A 100 -11.18 1.88 -2.72
C LEU A 100 -10.60 3.04 -3.55
N GLY A 101 -10.34 4.19 -2.91
CA GLY A 101 -9.68 5.33 -3.58
C GLY A 101 -8.25 5.00 -4.05
N THR A 102 -7.50 4.21 -3.27
CA THR A 102 -6.18 3.74 -3.72
C THR A 102 -6.27 2.73 -4.86
N ALA A 103 -7.29 1.85 -4.87
CA ALA A 103 -7.53 0.90 -5.95
C ALA A 103 -7.82 1.61 -7.28
N GLN A 104 -8.59 2.71 -7.26
CA GLN A 104 -8.82 3.56 -8.43
C GLN A 104 -7.50 4.13 -8.99
N SER A 105 -6.61 4.59 -8.12
CA SER A 105 -5.31 5.15 -8.53
C SER A 105 -4.36 4.10 -9.13
N VAL A 106 -4.49 2.84 -8.70
CA VAL A 106 -3.72 1.72 -9.24
C VAL A 106 -4.29 1.24 -10.57
N GLY A 107 -5.59 1.44 -10.81
CA GLY A 107 -6.33 1.02 -12.01
C GLY A 107 -7.11 -0.28 -11.83
N CYS A 108 -7.32 -0.72 -10.60
CA CYS A 108 -8.02 -1.97 -10.31
C CYS A 108 -9.54 -1.81 -10.40
N SER A 109 -10.20 -2.81 -10.96
CA SER A 109 -11.66 -2.96 -10.86
C SER A 109 -12.00 -3.85 -9.67
N ILE A 110 -13.22 -3.73 -9.16
CA ILE A 110 -13.68 -4.48 -7.99
C ILE A 110 -14.94 -5.21 -8.37
N ASP A 111 -14.86 -6.55 -8.42
CA ASP A 111 -15.96 -7.39 -8.92
C ASP A 111 -16.53 -6.91 -10.28
N GLY A 112 -15.65 -6.38 -11.13
CA GLY A 112 -15.99 -5.84 -12.46
C GLY A 112 -16.63 -4.44 -12.47
N ARG A 113 -16.86 -3.81 -11.31
CA ARG A 113 -17.36 -2.43 -11.19
C ARG A 113 -16.22 -1.44 -10.99
N HIS A 114 -16.51 -0.17 -11.29
CA HIS A 114 -15.57 0.92 -11.06
C HIS A 114 -15.54 1.26 -9.55
N PRO A 115 -14.36 1.50 -8.94
CA PRO A 115 -14.25 1.78 -7.51
C PRO A 115 -15.07 3.00 -7.05
N HIS A 116 -15.30 3.97 -7.95
CA HIS A 116 -16.08 5.16 -7.63
C HIS A 116 -17.56 4.85 -7.37
N ASP A 117 -18.14 3.93 -8.15
CA ASP A 117 -19.54 3.52 -8.01
C ASP A 117 -19.78 2.81 -6.67
N ILE A 118 -18.79 2.01 -6.25
CA ILE A 118 -18.82 1.31 -4.96
C ILE A 118 -18.69 2.31 -3.80
N ILE A 119 -17.85 3.35 -3.95
CA ILE A 119 -17.75 4.42 -2.95
C ILE A 119 -19.10 5.12 -2.77
N ASP A 120 -19.80 5.38 -3.88
CA ASP A 120 -21.11 6.02 -3.87
C ASP A 120 -22.18 5.10 -3.27
N ASP A 121 -22.17 3.81 -3.61
CA ASP A 121 -23.05 2.80 -3.00
C ASP A 121 -22.83 2.68 -1.48
N ILE A 122 -21.58 2.78 -1.00
CA ILE A 122 -21.28 2.80 0.43
C ILE A 122 -21.73 4.12 1.08
N ASN A 123 -21.64 5.25 0.38
CA ASN A 123 -22.19 6.53 0.86
C ASN A 123 -23.71 6.50 0.96
N ASN A 124 -24.38 5.82 0.03
CA ASN A 124 -25.82 5.62 -0.01
C ASN A 124 -26.30 4.52 0.96
N GLY A 125 -25.38 3.80 1.61
CA GLY A 125 -25.70 2.72 2.55
C GLY A 125 -26.17 1.42 1.89
N ALA A 126 -25.98 1.26 0.59
CA ALA A 126 -26.40 0.09 -0.17
C ALA A 126 -25.46 -1.13 0.00
N ILE A 127 -24.22 -0.89 0.42
CA ILE A 127 -23.23 -1.94 0.71
C ILE A 127 -22.95 -1.94 2.20
N GLU A 128 -23.32 -3.04 2.87
CA GLU A 128 -23.05 -3.24 4.28
C GLU A 128 -21.54 -3.40 4.50
N CYS A 129 -20.96 -2.49 5.29
CA CYS A 129 -19.59 -2.65 5.75
C CYS A 129 -19.60 -3.64 6.92
N PRO A 130 -18.95 -4.82 6.80
CA PRO A 130 -18.79 -5.70 7.95
C PRO A 130 -17.96 -4.98 9.02
N ALA A 131 -18.37 -5.07 10.28
CA ALA A 131 -17.69 -4.42 11.41
C ALA A 131 -16.24 -4.94 11.61
#